data_AF-A0A060CAA3-F1
#
_entry.id   AF-A0A060CAA3-F1
#
_cell.length_a   1.000
_cell.length_b   1.000
_cell.length_c   1.000
_cell.angle_alpha   90.00
_cell.angle_beta   90.00
_cell.angle_gamma   90.00
#
_symmetry.space_group_name_H-M   'P 1'
#
loop_
_entity.id
_entity.type
_entity.pdbx_description
1 polymer ?
#
loop_
_entity_poly.entity_id
_entity_poly.type
_entity_poly.pdbx_seq_one_letter_code
_entity_poly.pdbx_strand_id
1 'polypeptide(L)'
;MRQDPVLSRVKLISEPWDIGPGGYQLGQHPPGFAEWNDRYRDGVRRFWRGDPGLRAELAARLTGSADLFDRRFRKPSASVNFLASHDGFTLADVVSYIEKHNEANGEENRDG
;
A
#
# COMPACT_ATOMS: atom_id res chain seq x y z
N MET A 1 -3.59 22.54 5.63
CA MET A 1 -4.56 21.67 4.93
C MET A 1 -5.89 21.50 5.67
N ARG A 2 -5.97 20.92 6.88
CA ARG A 2 -7.28 20.64 7.51
C ARG A 2 -8.11 21.88 7.87
N GLN A 3 -7.45 23.01 8.12
CA GLN A 3 -8.11 24.31 8.40
C GLN A 3 -8.34 25.13 7.11
N ASP A 4 -7.77 24.70 5.99
CA ASP A 4 -7.89 25.43 4.74
C ASP A 4 -9.32 25.23 4.17
N PRO A 5 -10.06 26.29 3.84
CA PRO A 5 -11.45 26.18 3.45
C PRO A 5 -11.67 25.44 2.11
N VAL A 6 -10.65 25.37 1.26
CA VAL A 6 -10.69 24.69 -0.04
C VAL A 6 -10.15 23.27 0.08
N LEU A 7 -8.92 23.13 0.60
CA LEU A 7 -8.23 21.84 0.66
C LEU A 7 -8.82 20.88 1.70
N SER A 8 -9.56 21.37 2.71
CA SER A 8 -10.28 20.49 3.64
C SER A 8 -11.44 19.70 3.02
N ARG A 9 -11.83 20.05 1.78
CA ARG A 9 -12.99 19.46 1.08
C ARG A 9 -12.61 18.49 -0.03
N VAL A 10 -11.32 18.36 -0.35
CA VAL A 10 -10.84 17.46 -1.41
C VAL A 10 -10.41 16.11 -0.84
N LYS A 11 -10.27 15.10 -1.71
CA LYS A 11 -9.70 13.82 -1.32
C LYS A 11 -8.19 13.97 -1.22
N LEU A 12 -7.64 13.54 -0.09
CA LEU A 12 -6.20 13.51 0.15
C LEU A 12 -5.77 12.05 0.25
N ILE A 13 -4.88 11.64 -0.65
CA ILE A 13 -4.30 10.30 -0.68
C ILE A 13 -2.78 10.47 -0.62
N SER A 14 -2.10 9.71 0.25
CA SER A 14 -0.64 9.71 0.31
C SER A 14 -0.05 8.34 0.04
N GLU A 15 1.18 8.35 -0.45
CA GLU A 15 2.15 7.27 -0.29
C GLU A 15 2.83 7.49 1.07
N PRO A 16 2.49 6.72 2.12
CA PRO A 16 2.84 7.06 3.49
C PRO A 16 4.26 6.61 3.87
N TRP A 17 5.22 6.82 2.98
CA TRP A 17 6.63 6.54 3.24
C TRP A 17 7.57 7.41 2.42
N ASP A 18 8.82 7.48 2.88
CA ASP A 18 9.98 7.94 2.12
C ASP A 18 11.18 7.01 2.38
N ILE A 19 12.30 7.24 1.68
CA ILE A 19 13.52 6.43 1.79
C ILE A 19 14.40 6.77 3.01
N GLY A 20 14.04 7.80 3.78
CA GLY A 20 14.81 8.31 4.89
C GLY A 20 14.62 7.52 6.20
N PRO A 21 15.50 7.72 7.19
CA PRO A 21 15.32 7.13 8.52
C PRO A 21 13.99 7.58 9.15
N GLY A 22 13.14 6.60 9.50
CA GLY A 22 11.80 6.87 10.05
C GLY A 22 10.74 7.24 9.00
N GLY A 23 11.06 7.11 7.71
CA GLY A 23 10.17 7.44 6.61
C GLY A 23 8.86 6.65 6.57
N TYR A 24 8.85 5.40 7.06
CA TYR A 24 7.65 4.56 7.04
C TYR A 24 6.58 5.02 8.04
N GLN A 25 5.51 5.63 7.53
CA GLN A 25 4.45 6.30 8.28
C GLN A 25 3.05 5.73 8.02
N LEU A 26 2.95 4.47 7.55
CA LEU A 26 1.66 3.82 7.29
C LEU A 26 0.74 3.87 8.53
N GLY A 27 -0.46 4.39 8.32
CA GLY A 27 -1.51 4.59 9.31
C GLY A 27 -1.25 5.76 10.27
N GLN A 28 -0.15 6.49 10.15
CA GLN A 28 0.21 7.59 11.05
C GLN A 28 -0.32 8.95 10.61
N HIS A 29 -0.81 9.08 9.37
CA HIS A 29 -1.35 10.35 8.87
C HIS A 29 -2.60 10.80 9.66
N PRO A 30 -2.86 12.12 9.73
CA PRO A 30 -4.03 12.64 10.42
C PRO A 30 -5.35 12.23 9.74
N PRO A 31 -6.47 12.23 10.48
CA PRO A 31 -7.78 11.97 9.91
C PRO A 31 -8.11 12.92 8.74
N GLY A 32 -8.69 12.37 7.68
CA GLY A 32 -8.96 13.07 6.41
C GLY A 32 -8.05 12.61 5.27
N PHE A 33 -6.91 11.98 5.57
CA PHE A 33 -6.08 11.29 4.58
C PHE A 33 -6.51 9.82 4.42
N ALA A 34 -6.52 9.36 3.18
CA ALA A 34 -6.38 7.95 2.85
C ALA A 34 -4.93 7.66 2.47
N GLU A 35 -4.49 6.42 2.62
CA GLU A 35 -3.11 6.01 2.44
C GLU A 35 -3.04 4.76 1.57
N TRP A 36 -2.08 4.74 0.65
CA TRP A 36 -1.72 3.52 -0.07
C TRP A 36 -1.26 2.46 0.93
N ASN A 37 -1.94 1.32 0.91
CA ASN A 37 -1.70 0.24 1.86
C ASN A 37 -0.84 -0.87 1.21
N ASP A 38 0.49 -0.72 1.30
CA ASP A 38 1.46 -1.73 0.86
C ASP A 38 1.33 -3.05 1.63
N ARG A 39 0.96 -3.00 2.92
CA ARG A 39 0.65 -4.19 3.73
C ARG A 39 -0.51 -4.99 3.16
N TYR A 40 -1.54 -4.33 2.63
CA TYR A 40 -2.62 -5.00 1.91
C TYR A 40 -2.10 -5.66 0.63
N ARG A 41 -1.38 -4.90 -0.21
CA ARG A 41 -0.79 -5.41 -1.45
C ARG A 41 0.04 -6.67 -1.19
N ASP A 42 0.96 -6.61 -0.24
CA ASP A 42 1.92 -7.68 0.01
C ASP A 42 1.29 -8.85 0.76
N GLY A 43 0.46 -8.58 1.77
CA GLY A 43 -0.23 -9.62 2.54
C GLY A 43 -1.17 -10.46 1.67
N VAL A 44 -1.94 -9.82 0.78
CA VAL A 44 -2.85 -10.52 -0.13
C VAL A 44 -2.08 -11.27 -1.22
N ARG A 45 -1.06 -10.65 -1.84
CA ARG A 45 -0.22 -11.33 -2.84
C ARG A 45 0.44 -12.58 -2.27
N ARG A 46 1.03 -12.49 -1.08
CA ARG A 46 1.68 -13.63 -0.43
C ARG A 46 0.69 -14.73 -0.06
N PHE A 47 -0.52 -14.38 0.38
CA PHE A 47 -1.57 -15.37 0.65
C PHE A 47 -1.90 -16.19 -0.60
N TRP A 48 -2.11 -15.52 -1.74
CA TRP A 48 -2.42 -16.19 -3.01
C TRP A 48 -1.23 -16.93 -3.62
N ARG A 49 0.00 -16.48 -3.36
CA ARG A 49 1.23 -17.22 -3.69
C ARG A 49 1.33 -18.55 -2.91
N GLY A 50 0.63 -18.68 -1.79
CA GLY A 50 0.61 -19.88 -0.96
C GLY A 50 1.59 -19.85 0.22
N ASP A 51 2.10 -18.68 0.61
CA ASP A 51 2.97 -18.55 1.78
C ASP A 51 2.25 -19.05 3.06
N PRO A 52 2.94 -19.83 3.92
CA PRO A 52 2.31 -20.39 5.12
C PRO A 52 2.00 -19.31 6.17
N GLY A 53 0.96 -19.55 6.98
CA GLY A 53 0.65 -18.72 8.16
C GLY A 53 -0.11 -17.42 7.89
N LEU A 54 -0.58 -17.16 6.67
CA LEU A 54 -1.15 -15.85 6.30
C LEU A 54 -2.66 -15.66 6.56
N ARG A 55 -3.33 -16.61 7.22
CA ARG A 55 -4.78 -16.48 7.49
C ARG A 55 -5.13 -15.26 8.34
N ALA A 56 -4.36 -15.00 9.40
CA ALA A 56 -4.58 -13.84 10.27
C ALA A 56 -4.26 -12.52 9.55
N GLU A 57 -3.16 -12.49 8.79
CA GLU A 57 -2.78 -11.35 7.97
C GLU A 57 -3.89 -11.01 6.95
N LEU A 58 -4.36 -12.00 6.19
CA LEU A 58 -5.46 -11.82 5.23
C LEU A 58 -6.72 -11.33 5.92
N ALA A 59 -7.09 -11.90 7.07
CA ALA A 59 -8.27 -11.49 7.82
C ALA A 59 -8.20 -9.99 8.19
N ALA A 60 -7.07 -9.54 8.73
CA ALA A 60 -6.85 -8.13 9.05
C ALA A 60 -6.98 -7.23 7.80
N ARG A 61 -6.39 -7.64 6.68
CA ARG A 61 -6.46 -6.91 5.40
C ARG A 61 -7.89 -6.81 4.84
N LEU A 62 -8.67 -7.89 4.91
CA LEU A 62 -10.06 -7.93 4.45
C LEU A 62 -11.00 -7.10 5.35
N THR A 63 -10.72 -7.02 6.65
CA THR A 63 -11.50 -6.21 7.60
C THR A 63 -11.02 -4.76 7.67
N GLY A 64 -10.61 -4.18 6.53
CA GLY A 64 -10.23 -2.78 6.42
C GLY A 64 -8.89 -2.40 7.07
N SER A 65 -8.04 -3.39 7.40
CA SER A 65 -6.76 -3.17 8.10
C SER A 65 -6.92 -2.36 9.39
N ALA A 66 -7.91 -2.74 10.20
CA ALA A 66 -8.24 -2.06 11.46
C ALA A 66 -7.04 -1.97 12.42
N ASP A 67 -6.15 -2.96 12.40
CA ASP A 67 -4.89 -2.96 13.15
C ASP A 67 -3.97 -1.77 12.81
N LEU A 68 -4.12 -1.18 11.61
CA LEU A 68 -3.36 0.00 11.16
C LEU A 68 -4.19 1.29 11.21
N PHE A 69 -5.48 1.21 10.88
CA PHE A 69 -6.32 2.38 10.61
C PHE A 69 -7.43 2.61 11.63
N ASP A 70 -7.80 1.65 12.49
CA ASP A 70 -8.85 1.84 13.51
C ASP A 70 -8.29 2.57 14.74
N ARG A 71 -7.85 3.80 14.50
CA ARG A 71 -7.31 4.71 15.51
C ARG A 71 -7.57 6.14 15.10
N ARG A 72 -7.63 7.04 16.08
CA ARG A 72 -7.80 8.49 15.87
C ARG A 72 -9.04 8.82 15.01
N PHE A 73 -10.14 8.05 15.14
CA PHE A 73 -11.39 8.22 14.39
C PHE A 73 -11.27 8.09 12.86
N ARG A 74 -10.27 7.36 12.38
CA ARG A 74 -10.16 7.05 10.96
C ARG A 74 -11.12 5.92 10.59
N LYS A 75 -11.69 6.00 9.40
CA LYS A 75 -12.64 5.02 8.85
C LYS A 75 -11.88 3.96 8.04
N PRO A 76 -12.48 2.79 7.76
CA PRO A 76 -11.89 1.80 6.85
C PRO A 76 -11.50 2.38 5.47
N SER A 77 -12.22 3.41 5.00
CA SER A 77 -11.90 4.14 3.76
C SER A 77 -10.57 4.91 3.80
N ALA A 78 -9.89 4.96 4.94
CA ALA A 78 -8.53 5.47 5.07
C ALA A 78 -7.50 4.52 4.44
N SER A 79 -7.84 3.26 4.23
CA SER A 79 -7.00 2.28 3.53
C SER A 79 -7.32 2.29 2.04
N VAL A 80 -6.35 2.63 1.21
CA VAL A 80 -6.41 2.41 -0.25
C VAL A 80 -5.82 1.04 -0.52
N ASN A 81 -6.69 0.06 -0.72
CA ASN A 81 -6.32 -1.32 -1.02
C ASN A 81 -6.05 -1.49 -2.51
N PHE A 82 -4.91 -2.05 -2.87
CA PHE A 82 -4.53 -2.31 -4.25
C PHE A 82 -3.68 -3.58 -4.36
N LEU A 83 -3.69 -4.21 -5.53
CA LEU A 83 -2.87 -5.39 -5.82
C LEU A 83 -1.78 -5.13 -6.84
N ALA A 84 -1.85 -4.05 -7.60
CA ALA A 84 -0.83 -3.59 -8.54
C ALA A 84 -0.95 -2.07 -8.69
N SER A 85 0.16 -1.40 -8.95
CA SER A 85 0.24 0.02 -9.26
C SER A 85 1.11 0.21 -10.49
N HIS A 86 1.54 1.44 -10.75
CA HIS A 86 2.56 1.71 -11.77
C HIS A 86 3.96 1.25 -11.31
N ASP A 87 4.16 1.04 -10.01
CA ASP A 87 5.42 0.54 -9.45
C ASP A 87 5.40 -0.99 -9.38
N GLY A 88 6.41 -1.60 -9.99
CA GLY A 88 6.57 -3.06 -10.08
C GLY A 88 5.63 -3.69 -11.11
N PHE A 89 5.28 -4.95 -10.88
CA PHE A 89 4.49 -5.72 -11.83
C PHE A 89 3.04 -5.26 -11.97
N THR A 90 2.54 -5.33 -13.21
CA THR A 90 1.11 -5.31 -13.52
C THR A 90 0.41 -6.52 -12.88
N LEU A 91 -0.92 -6.51 -12.83
CA LEU A 91 -1.65 -7.68 -12.30
C LEU A 91 -1.39 -8.96 -13.12
N ALA A 92 -1.21 -8.84 -14.43
CA ALA A 92 -0.87 -9.98 -15.29
C ALA A 92 0.54 -10.49 -14.99
N ASP A 93 1.50 -9.58 -14.81
CA ASP A 93 2.89 -9.98 -14.58
C ASP A 93 3.10 -10.57 -13.18
N VAL A 94 2.36 -10.11 -12.16
CA VAL A 94 2.37 -10.68 -10.80
C VAL A 94 2.08 -12.18 -10.79
N VAL A 95 1.30 -12.67 -11.75
CA VAL A 95 0.93 -14.09 -11.88
C VAL A 95 1.69 -14.82 -12.99
N SER A 96 2.52 -14.12 -13.75
CA SER A 96 3.23 -14.66 -14.92
C SER A 96 4.74 -14.77 -14.70
N TYR A 97 5.31 -13.94 -13.82
CA TYR A 97 6.76 -13.85 -13.61
C TYR A 97 7.15 -13.98 -12.13
N ILE A 98 8.32 -14.59 -11.91
CA ILE A 98 8.96 -14.68 -10.59
C ILE A 98 9.98 -13.55 -10.43
N GLU A 99 10.71 -13.23 -11.50
CA GLU A 99 11.81 -12.27 -11.51
C GLU A 99 11.50 -11.09 -12.44
N LYS A 100 12.07 -9.91 -12.12
CA LYS A 100 11.93 -8.71 -12.95
C LYS A 100 12.80 -8.80 -14.20
N HIS A 101 12.29 -8.23 -15.29
CA HIS A 101 12.96 -8.15 -16.59
C HIS A 101 13.02 -6.68 -17.05
N ASN A 102 13.83 -5.88 -16.37
CA ASN A 102 14.02 -4.46 -16.62
C ASN A 102 15.26 -4.18 -17.50
N GLU A 103 15.80 -5.18 -18.20
CA GLU A 103 17.01 -5.05 -19.02
C GLU A 103 16.89 -3.93 -20.07
N ALA A 104 15.67 -3.67 -20.56
CA ALA A 104 15.36 -2.61 -21.50
C ALA A 104 15.63 -1.19 -20.96
N ASN A 105 15.71 -1.01 -19.63
CA ASN A 105 15.99 0.28 -19.00
C ASN A 105 17.48 0.67 -19.07
N GLY A 106 18.36 -0.26 -19.47
CA GLY A 106 19.79 0.03 -19.66
C GLY A 106 20.60 0.09 -18.36
N GLU A 107 20.01 -0.29 -17.22
CA GLU A 107 20.68 -0.33 -15.92
C GLU A 107 21.12 -1.74 -15.52
N GLU A 108 21.28 -2.65 -16.49
CA GLU A 108 21.63 -4.06 -16.25
C GLU A 108 20.68 -4.73 -15.23
N ASN A 109 19.39 -4.43 -15.33
CA ASN A 109 18.33 -4.92 -14.42
C ASN A 109 18.54 -4.53 -12.93
N ARG A 110 19.36 -3.50 -12.63
CA ARG A 110 19.60 -3.03 -11.26
C ARG A 110 18.45 -2.21 -10.70
N ASP A 111 17.66 -1.58 -11.55
CA ASP A 111 16.53 -0.75 -11.21
C ASP A 111 15.27 -1.56 -10.89
N GLY A 112 14.43 -1.06 -9.98
CA GLY A 112 13.24 -1.75 -9.47
C GLY A 112 13.48 -2.51 -8.17
#